data_AF-A0A7J4FB42-F1
#
_entry.id   AF-A0A7J4FB42-F1
#
_cell.length_a   1.000
_cell.length_b   1.000
_cell.length_c   1.000
_cell.angle_alpha   90.00
_cell.angle_beta   90.00
_cell.angle_gamma   90.00
#
_symmetry.space_group_name_H-M   'P 1'
#
loop_
_entity.id
_entity.type
_entity.pdbx_description
1 polymer ?
#
loop_
_entity_poly.entity_id
_entity_poly.type
_entity_poly.pdbx_seq_one_letter_code
_entity_poly.pdbx_strand_id
1 'polypeptide(L)' 'MSVVLSVRVARELKEEADRLGISLRDVVERALVAEIERRRKEEFGRAVRGIVEAMRDVAEEEFVRAIREWRERG' A
#
# COMPACT_ATOMS: atom_id res chain seq x y z
N MET A 1 5.11 5.70 -20.16
CA MET A 1 5.79 4.46 -20.58
C MET A 1 4.93 3.29 -20.12
N SER A 2 4.62 2.32 -20.97
CA SER A 2 3.79 1.15 -20.61
C SER A 2 4.56 -0.15 -20.86
N VAL A 3 4.25 -1.18 -20.07
CA VAL A 3 4.78 -2.54 -20.23
C VAL A 3 3.65 -3.51 -20.57
N VAL A 4 3.96 -4.60 -21.28
CA VAL A 4 2.96 -5.62 -21.64
C VAL A 4 2.76 -6.58 -20.47
N LEU A 5 1.51 -6.78 -20.08
CA LEU A 5 1.08 -7.79 -19.11
C LEU A 5 0.31 -8.90 -19.85
N SER A 6 0.84 -10.13 -19.83
CA SER A 6 0.17 -11.30 -20.40
C SER A 6 -0.42 -12.14 -19.28
N VAL A 7 -1.75 -12.27 -19.27
CA VAL A 7 -2.50 -13.05 -18.28
C VAL A 7 -3.52 -13.93 -18.99
N ARG A 8 -3.79 -15.12 -18.42
CA ARG A 8 -4.86 -15.99 -18.91
C ARG A 8 -6.17 -15.60 -18.23
N VAL A 9 -7.20 -15.41 -19.03
CA VAL A 9 -8.57 -15.11 -18.56
C VAL A 9 -9.54 -16.08 -19.23
N ALA A 10 -10.73 -16.24 -18.64
CA ALA A 10 -11.80 -16.99 -19.28
C ALA A 10 -12.15 -16.34 -20.62
N ARG A 11 -12.36 -17.16 -21.65
CA ARG A 11 -12.61 -16.67 -23.00
C ARG A 11 -13.89 -15.84 -23.04
N GLU A 12 -14.91 -16.30 -22.34
CA GLU A 12 -16.23 -15.70 -22.24
C GLU A 12 -16.17 -14.30 -21.63
N LEU A 13 -15.27 -14.06 -20.67
CA LEU A 13 -15.08 -12.74 -20.07
C LEU A 13 -14.46 -11.74 -21.04
N LYS A 14 -13.46 -12.19 -21.80
CA LYS A 14 -12.84 -11.35 -22.83
C LYS A 14 -13.85 -11.00 -23.91
N GLU A 15 -14.56 -12.02 -24.43
CA GLU A 15 -15.56 -11.83 -25.47
C GLU A 15 -16.69 -10.91 -25.00
N GLU A 16 -17.15 -11.04 -23.76
CA GLU A 16 -18.19 -10.16 -23.22
C GLU A 16 -17.69 -8.73 -23.02
N ALA A 17 -16.46 -8.56 -22.51
CA ALA A 17 -15.86 -7.23 -22.38
C ALA A 17 -15.77 -6.53 -23.75
N ASP A 18 -15.35 -7.27 -24.78
CA ASP A 18 -15.28 -6.75 -26.16
C ASP A 18 -16.69 -6.39 -26.68
N ARG A 19 -17.70 -7.23 -26.46
CA ARG A 19 -19.10 -6.96 -26.85
C ARG A 19 -19.67 -5.70 -26.20
N LEU A 20 -19.32 -5.46 -24.93
CA LEU A 20 -19.80 -4.33 -24.15
C LEU A 20 -18.93 -3.07 -24.31
N GLY A 21 -17.84 -3.13 -25.10
CA GLY A 21 -16.92 -2.01 -25.27
C GLY A 21 -16.11 -1.68 -24.00
N ILE A 22 -15.90 -2.67 -23.12
CA ILE A 22 -15.14 -2.50 -21.89
C ILE A 22 -13.64 -2.57 -22.19
N SER A 23 -12.92 -1.53 -21.79
CA SER A 23 -11.45 -1.50 -21.84
C SER A 23 -10.84 -2.43 -20.79
N LEU A 24 -10.32 -3.59 -21.21
CA LEU A 24 -9.58 -4.51 -20.32
C LEU A 24 -8.38 -3.83 -19.68
N ARG A 25 -7.69 -2.94 -20.42
CA ARG A 25 -6.58 -2.14 -19.89
C ARG A 25 -7.01 -1.32 -18.69
N ASP A 26 -8.10 -0.57 -18.81
CA ASP A 26 -8.53 0.35 -17.74
C ASP A 26 -9.13 -0.39 -16.54
N VAL A 27 -9.74 -1.56 -16.78
CA VAL A 27 -10.15 -2.47 -15.69
C VAL A 27 -8.93 -2.98 -14.93
N VAL A 28 -7.94 -3.51 -15.65
CA VAL A 28 -6.70 -4.05 -15.05
C VAL A 28 -5.92 -2.96 -14.32
N GLU A 29 -5.73 -1.78 -14.92
CA GLU A 29 -5.01 -0.68 -14.29
C GLU A 29 -5.69 -0.20 -13.01
N ARG A 30 -7.02 0.00 -13.03
CA ARG A 30 -7.76 0.41 -11.83
C ARG A 30 -7.69 -0.64 -10.73
N ALA A 31 -7.83 -1.92 -11.07
CA ALA A 31 -7.72 -3.02 -10.12
C ALA A 31 -6.32 -3.10 -9.50
N LEU A 32 -5.27 -2.97 -10.32
CA LEU A 32 -3.89 -2.97 -9.85
C LEU A 32 -3.59 -1.78 -8.93
N VAL A 33 -4.01 -0.57 -9.29
CA VAL A 33 -3.84 0.63 -8.43
C VAL A 33 -4.52 0.42 -7.08
N ALA A 34 -5.79 0.00 -7.09
CA ALA A 34 -6.55 -0.22 -5.87
C ALA A 34 -5.90 -1.27 -4.95
N GLU A 35 -5.44 -2.39 -5.52
CA GLU A 35 -4.79 -3.45 -4.74
C GLU A 35 -3.43 -2.99 -4.19
N ILE A 36 -2.63 -2.25 -4.96
CA ILE A 36 -1.36 -1.69 -4.50
C ILE A 36 -1.58 -0.70 -3.34
N GLU A 37 -2.54 0.21 -3.48
CA GLU A 37 -2.87 1.16 -2.41
C GLU A 37 -3.36 0.46 -1.14
N ARG A 38 -4.20 -0.57 -1.29
CA ARG A 38 -4.67 -1.40 -0.18
C ARG A 38 -3.49 -2.05 0.55
N ARG A 39 -2.59 -2.71 -0.17
CA ARG A 39 -1.39 -3.35 0.40
C ARG A 39 -0.46 -2.36 1.09
N ARG A 40 -0.23 -1.19 0.49
CA ARG A 40 0.57 -0.12 1.11
C ARG A 40 -0.02 0.36 2.44
N LYS A 41 -1.34 0.54 2.51
CA LYS A 41 -2.04 0.91 3.75
C LYS A 41 -1.89 -0.17 4.83
N GLU A 42 -1.98 -1.44 4.44
CA GLU A 42 -1.79 -2.57 5.36
C GLU A 42 -0.37 -2.66 5.91
N GLU A 43 0.64 -2.43 5.07
CA GLU A 43 2.04 -2.38 5.47
C GLU A 43 2.31 -1.20 6.41
N PHE A 44 1.81 -0.01 6.07
CA PHE A 44 1.90 1.15 6.93
C PHE A 44 1.24 0.90 8.30
N GLY A 45 0.02 0.34 8.30
CA GLY A 45 -0.67 -0.01 9.54
C GLY A 45 0.08 -1.03 10.39
N ARG A 46 0.78 -1.99 9.76
CA ARG A 46 1.66 -2.94 10.47
C ARG A 46 2.87 -2.24 11.08
N ALA A 47 3.52 -1.34 10.34
CA ALA A 47 4.66 -0.57 10.86
C ALA A 47 4.25 0.31 12.04
N VAL A 48 3.14 1.05 11.93
CA VAL A 48 2.61 1.88 13.01
C VAL A 48 2.28 1.04 14.25
N ARG A 49 1.61 -0.11 14.08
CA ARG A 49 1.35 -1.02 15.21
C ARG A 49 2.64 -1.48 15.89
N GLY A 50 3.65 -1.87 15.11
CA GLY A 50 4.94 -2.26 15.66
C GLY A 50 5.61 -1.14 16.46
N ILE A 51 5.54 0.10 15.98
CA ILE A 51 6.05 1.27 16.72
C ILE A 51 5.27 1.47 18.02
N VAL A 52 3.93 1.47 17.96
CA VAL A 52 3.08 1.68 19.14
C VAL A 52 3.29 0.58 20.18
N GLU A 53 3.44 -0.68 19.75
CA GLU A 53 3.75 -1.79 20.65
C GLU A 53 5.13 -1.64 21.28
N ALA A 54 6.15 -1.26 20.51
CA ALA A 54 7.50 -1.02 21.04
C ALA A 54 7.57 0.17 22.01
N MET A 55 6.70 1.17 21.83
CA MET A 55 6.62 2.35 22.68
C MET A 55 5.61 2.21 23.84
N ARG A 56 4.95 1.06 24.00
CA ARG A 56 3.87 0.86 24.98
C ARG A 56 4.28 1.23 26.41
N ASP A 57 5.53 0.97 26.78
CA ASP A 57 6.06 1.18 28.12
C ASP A 57 6.91 2.46 28.23
N VAL A 58 6.95 3.29 27.19
CA VAL A 58 7.72 4.55 27.17
C VAL A 58 6.80 5.70 27.54
N ALA A 59 7.15 6.42 28.60
CA ALA A 59 6.45 7.65 28.98
C ALA A 59 6.77 8.79 28.00
N GLU A 60 5.81 9.69 27.77
CA GLU A 60 5.98 10.83 26.87
C GLU A 60 7.17 11.71 27.29
N GLU A 61 7.34 11.95 28.59
CA GLU A 61 8.41 12.77 29.14
C GLU A 61 9.79 12.16 28.89
N GLU A 62 9.89 10.83 28.92
CA GLU A 62 11.11 10.08 28.66
C GLU A 62 11.50 10.19 27.18
N PHE A 63 10.52 10.05 26.28
CA PHE A 63 10.72 10.22 24.85
C PHE A 63 11.14 11.65 24.48
N VAL A 64 10.47 12.67 25.03
CA VAL A 64 10.81 14.08 24.80
C VAL A 64 12.21 14.39 25.31
N ARG A 65 12.58 13.86 26.48
CA ARG A 65 13.93 14.02 27.04
C ARG A 65 14.98 13.40 26.13
N ALA A 66 14.77 12.16 25.68
CA ALA A 66 15.67 11.46 24.78
C ALA A 66 15.91 12.26 23.48
N ILE A 67 14.84 12.81 22.87
CA ILE A 67 14.97 13.64 21.66
C ILE A 67 15.76 14.93 21.91
N ARG A 68 15.54 15.61 23.05
CA ARG A 68 16.27 16.84 23.41
C ARG A 68 17.77 16.55 23.58
N GLU A 69 18.11 15.51 24.33
CA GLU A 69 19.49 15.10 24.54
C GLU A 69 20.19 14.72 23.23
N TRP A 70 19.48 14.05 22.32
CA TRP A 70 20.02 13.70 21.00
C TRP A 70 20.34 14.94 20.15
N ARG A 71 19.44 15.94 20.17
CA ARG A 71 19.62 17.20 19.43
C ARG A 71 20.78 18.04 19.97
N GLU A 72 21.01 18.02 21.27
CA GLU A 72 22.10 18.77 21.91
C GLU A 72 23.47 18.11 21.72
N ARG A 73 23.51 16.80 21.45
CA ARG A 73 24.73 16.04 21.17
C ARG A 73 25.15 16.02 19.70
N GLY A 74 24.24 16.37 18.79
CA GLY A 74 24.44 16.38 17.34
C GLY A 74 25.05 17.66 16.81
#